data_AF-A0A6C0IL99-F1
#
_entry.id   AF-A0A6C0IL99-F1
#
_cell.length_a   1.000
_cell.length_b   1.000
_cell.length_c   1.000
_cell.angle_alpha   90.00
_cell.angle_beta   90.00
_cell.angle_gamma   90.00
#
_symmetry.space_group_name_H-M   'P 1'
#
loop_
_entity.id
_entity.type
_entity.pdbx_description
1 polymer ?
#
loop_
_entity_poly.entity_id
_entity_poly.type
_entity_poly.pdbx_seq_one_letter_code
_entity_poly.pdbx_strand_id
1 'polypeptide(L)'
;MAAFTKDFFEKREVDGINMYIIPAGTTLYRGDSNFTDITHPELLKGDYKFFTPDAEYADKYGIVFEFKTKNELQLVAMDDISEQFFKKAPEDIQDILEDNYGYSSHKRDSVEEKDYKVSQYVCKQGYQGYAANTMKHVARLEDDLDPEVIICNAEEHVERIRRVTEESNISSKLDELKMRRTERDRVGPRKKARREIDDRVKPPSMGNLFGDEDEDEDEDEDERPPVSRSLFGGKTKKSKKSKKKQTKKKKAKTQKKRKSKKSKTGKK
;
A
#
# COMPACT_ATOMS: atom_id res chain seq x y z
N MET A 1 -42.60 -0.23 10.91
CA MET A 1 -41.47 -0.79 10.14
C MET A 1 -40.33 0.21 10.22
N ALA A 2 -39.41 0.07 11.17
CA ALA A 2 -38.20 0.89 11.18
C ALA A 2 -37.21 0.28 10.20
N ALA A 3 -36.68 1.08 9.27
CA ALA A 3 -35.53 0.67 8.49
C ALA A 3 -34.32 0.68 9.42
N PHE A 4 -33.77 -0.49 9.72
CA PHE A 4 -32.46 -0.58 10.37
C PHE A 4 -31.43 -0.08 9.36
N THR A 5 -30.91 1.13 9.55
CA THR A 5 -29.64 1.52 8.93
C THR A 5 -28.56 0.62 9.50
N LYS A 6 -27.62 0.21 8.64
CA LYS A 6 -26.75 -0.95 8.87
C LYS A 6 -25.43 -0.51 9.54
N ASP A 7 -25.55 0.49 10.41
CA ASP A 7 -24.43 1.23 10.97
C ASP A 7 -23.94 0.48 12.22
N PHE A 8 -22.66 0.13 12.26
CA PHE A 8 -22.11 -0.70 13.34
C PHE A 8 -21.87 0.11 14.62
N PHE A 9 -21.81 1.44 14.51
CA PHE A 9 -21.39 2.35 15.58
C PHE A 9 -22.50 3.34 15.98
N GLU A 10 -22.63 3.63 17.28
CA GLU A 10 -23.44 4.77 17.74
C GLU A 10 -22.74 6.07 17.34
N LYS A 11 -23.46 6.99 16.71
CA LYS A 11 -22.94 8.29 16.29
C LYS A 11 -23.35 9.40 17.26
N ARG A 12 -22.40 10.27 17.62
CA ARG A 12 -22.60 11.40 18.53
C ARG A 12 -21.80 12.60 18.06
N GLU A 13 -22.37 13.80 18.16
CA GLU A 13 -21.62 15.04 17.96
C GLU A 13 -20.91 15.43 19.27
N VAL A 14 -19.62 15.73 19.21
CA VAL A 14 -18.79 16.19 20.34
C VAL A 14 -18.02 17.42 19.88
N ASP A 15 -18.24 18.57 20.53
CA ASP A 15 -17.63 19.86 20.18
C ASP A 15 -17.73 20.22 18.68
N GLY A 16 -18.89 19.96 18.06
CA GLY A 16 -19.15 20.19 16.64
C GLY A 16 -18.48 19.20 15.68
N ILE A 17 -17.91 18.12 16.20
CA ILE A 17 -17.27 17.05 15.41
C ILE A 17 -18.10 15.77 15.51
N ASN A 18 -18.33 15.13 14.36
CA ASN A 18 -19.01 13.85 14.29
C ASN A 18 -18.09 12.72 14.77
N MET A 19 -18.51 12.03 15.83
CA MET A 19 -17.79 10.92 16.44
C MET A 19 -18.63 9.64 16.40
N TYR A 20 -17.94 8.51 16.35
CA TYR A 20 -18.46 7.20 16.70
C TYR A 20 -18.07 6.82 18.12
N ILE A 21 -19.04 6.31 18.86
CA ILE A 21 -18.87 5.74 20.18
C ILE A 21 -18.73 4.23 20.02
N ILE A 22 -17.55 3.68 20.32
CA ILE A 22 -17.35 2.23 20.45
C ILE A 22 -17.45 1.88 21.94
N PRO A 23 -18.47 1.12 22.39
CA PRO A 23 -18.60 0.73 23.79
C PRO A 23 -17.38 -0.04 24.30
N ALA A 24 -17.11 0.08 25.60
CA ALA A 24 -16.17 -0.80 26.29
C ALA A 24 -16.63 -2.26 26.15
N GLY A 25 -15.69 -3.17 25.91
CA GLY A 25 -15.98 -4.58 25.72
C GLY A 25 -16.35 -4.99 24.28
N THR A 26 -16.27 -4.09 23.30
CA THR A 26 -16.51 -4.39 21.88
C THR A 26 -15.38 -5.25 21.31
N THR A 27 -15.73 -6.36 20.65
CA THR A 27 -14.77 -7.22 19.94
C THR A 27 -14.34 -6.59 18.63
N LEU A 28 -13.03 -6.60 18.36
CA LEU A 28 -12.42 -6.12 17.13
C LEU A 28 -11.36 -7.12 16.64
N TYR A 29 -11.16 -7.18 15.33
CA TYR A 29 -10.21 -8.07 14.67
C TYR A 29 -9.14 -7.29 13.91
N ARG A 30 -7.96 -7.89 13.77
CA ARG A 30 -6.86 -7.38 12.95
C ARG A 30 -6.13 -8.54 12.30
N GLY A 31 -5.91 -8.45 10.99
CA GLY A 31 -4.96 -9.30 10.28
C GLY A 31 -3.56 -8.70 10.38
N ASP A 32 -2.55 -9.51 10.73
CA ASP A 32 -1.14 -9.10 10.68
C ASP A 32 -0.31 -10.08 9.86
N SER A 33 0.60 -9.55 9.03
CA SER A 33 1.48 -10.34 8.16
C SER A 33 2.89 -10.50 8.71
N ASN A 34 3.23 -9.80 9.80
CA ASN A 34 4.55 -9.82 10.42
C ASN A 34 4.59 -10.67 11.69
N PHE A 35 3.46 -10.79 12.39
CA PHE A 35 3.36 -11.49 13.67
C PHE A 35 2.43 -12.71 13.59
N THR A 36 2.84 -13.82 14.20
CA THR A 36 2.07 -15.07 14.28
C THR A 36 1.58 -15.39 15.70
N ASP A 37 2.00 -14.61 16.70
CA ASP A 37 1.72 -14.81 18.12
C ASP A 37 0.98 -13.59 18.71
N ILE A 38 -0.12 -13.85 19.40
CA ILE A 38 -0.96 -12.85 20.07
C ILE A 38 -0.21 -12.14 21.22
N THR A 39 0.78 -12.83 21.82
CA THR A 39 1.59 -12.31 22.92
C THR A 39 2.74 -11.42 22.46
N HIS A 40 2.96 -11.28 21.14
CA HIS A 40 4.09 -10.52 20.62
C HIS A 40 4.03 -9.05 21.09
N PRO A 41 5.12 -8.50 21.70
CA PRO A 41 5.07 -7.19 22.33
C PRO A 41 4.77 -6.08 21.32
N GLU A 42 5.34 -6.14 20.12
CA GLU A 42 5.17 -5.12 19.07
C GLU A 42 3.79 -5.16 18.36
N LEU A 43 2.94 -6.16 18.64
CA LEU A 43 1.66 -6.35 17.94
C LEU A 43 0.77 -5.10 18.02
N LEU A 44 0.70 -4.48 19.21
CA LEU A 44 -0.10 -3.29 19.49
C LEU A 44 0.71 -1.98 19.58
N LYS A 45 2.04 -2.01 19.53
CA LYS A 45 2.88 -0.81 19.64
C LYS A 45 2.97 0.02 18.37
N GLY A 46 3.13 1.33 18.55
CA GLY A 46 3.20 2.34 17.49
C GLY A 46 2.02 3.30 17.57
N ASP A 47 2.14 4.43 16.88
CA ASP A 47 1.21 5.58 16.96
C ASP A 47 -0.26 5.19 16.80
N TYR A 48 -0.55 4.19 15.96
CA TYR A 48 -1.91 3.69 15.72
C TYR A 48 -1.94 2.26 15.16
N LYS A 49 -3.12 1.64 15.17
CA LYS A 49 -3.39 0.31 14.58
C LYS A 49 -4.74 0.28 13.88
N PHE A 50 -4.75 -0.34 12.70
CA PHE A 50 -5.96 -0.79 12.00
C PHE A 50 -6.59 -2.00 12.70
N PHE A 51 -7.91 -1.96 12.78
CA PHE A 51 -8.84 -2.99 13.21
C PHE A 51 -10.11 -2.95 12.34
N THR A 52 -10.95 -3.97 12.48
CA THR A 52 -12.27 -4.07 11.84
C THR A 52 -13.22 -4.87 12.74
N PRO A 53 -14.54 -4.66 12.70
CA PRO A 53 -15.49 -5.55 13.36
C PRO A 53 -15.62 -6.93 12.70
N ASP A 54 -15.09 -7.12 11.49
CA ASP A 54 -15.25 -8.35 10.70
C ASP A 54 -13.97 -9.21 10.67
N ALA A 55 -14.07 -10.44 11.18
CA ALA A 55 -12.98 -11.41 11.18
C ALA A 55 -12.61 -11.91 9.77
N GLU A 56 -13.58 -12.04 8.85
CA GLU A 56 -13.37 -12.42 7.45
C GLU A 56 -12.70 -11.29 6.67
N TYR A 57 -13.01 -10.03 6.99
CA TYR A 57 -12.27 -8.89 6.43
C TYR A 57 -10.82 -8.86 6.94
N ALA A 58 -10.61 -9.01 8.25
CA ALA A 58 -9.28 -9.14 8.83
C ALA A 58 -8.48 -10.29 8.22
N ASP A 59 -9.15 -11.39 7.85
CA ASP A 59 -8.55 -12.56 7.21
C ASP A 59 -7.82 -12.20 5.90
N LYS A 60 -8.33 -11.24 5.13
CA LYS A 60 -7.73 -10.76 3.87
C LYS A 60 -6.29 -10.22 4.03
N TYR A 61 -5.92 -9.75 5.24
CA TYR A 61 -4.68 -9.01 5.51
C TYR A 61 -3.59 -9.82 6.25
N GLY A 62 -3.93 -10.93 6.89
CA GLY A 62 -2.93 -11.79 7.51
C GLY A 62 -3.44 -12.72 8.59
N ILE A 63 -2.56 -13.10 9.52
CA ILE A 63 -2.91 -13.88 10.70
C ILE A 63 -3.89 -13.07 11.54
N VAL A 64 -5.09 -13.62 11.77
CA VAL A 64 -6.18 -12.91 12.43
C VAL A 64 -6.03 -13.02 13.94
N PHE A 65 -6.07 -11.87 14.60
CA PHE A 65 -6.06 -11.73 16.05
C PHE A 65 -7.36 -11.04 16.49
N GLU A 66 -7.91 -11.52 17.61
CA GLU A 66 -9.10 -10.99 18.28
C GLU A 66 -8.68 -10.13 19.47
N PHE A 67 -9.28 -8.96 19.57
CA PHE A 67 -9.07 -7.96 20.61
C PHE A 67 -10.40 -7.49 21.16
N LYS A 68 -10.35 -6.81 22.30
CA LYS A 68 -11.53 -6.22 22.93
C LYS A 68 -11.21 -4.82 23.43
N THR A 69 -12.13 -3.87 23.31
CA THR A 69 -11.93 -2.51 23.85
C THR A 69 -11.97 -2.53 25.38
N LYS A 70 -11.00 -1.89 26.03
CA LYS A 70 -10.92 -1.77 27.50
C LYS A 70 -11.85 -0.69 28.05
N ASN A 71 -11.97 0.40 27.29
CA ASN A 71 -12.76 1.58 27.62
C ASN A 71 -13.68 1.93 26.44
N GLU A 72 -14.66 2.82 26.67
CA GLU A 72 -15.41 3.47 25.59
C GLU A 72 -14.43 4.31 24.76
N LEU A 73 -14.53 4.22 23.42
CA LEU A 73 -13.72 5.00 22.50
C LEU A 73 -14.58 6.00 21.74
N GLN A 74 -14.07 7.22 21.61
CA GLN A 74 -14.64 8.28 20.78
C GLN A 74 -13.72 8.47 19.57
N LEU A 75 -14.17 8.00 18.41
CA LEU A 75 -13.41 7.98 17.18
C LEU A 75 -14.04 8.91 16.15
N VAL A 76 -13.25 9.68 15.41
CA VAL A 76 -13.78 10.57 14.36
C VAL A 76 -14.52 9.76 13.29
N ALA A 77 -15.72 10.19 12.90
CA ALA A 77 -16.49 9.57 11.82
C ALA A 77 -15.95 10.03 10.45
N MET A 78 -15.25 9.14 9.73
CA MET A 78 -14.60 9.46 8.45
C MET A 78 -15.47 9.24 7.21
N ASP A 79 -16.60 8.55 7.37
CA ASP A 79 -17.69 8.44 6.39
C ASP A 79 -18.71 9.59 6.50
N ASP A 80 -18.70 10.34 7.60
CA ASP A 80 -19.49 11.57 7.80
C ASP A 80 -18.66 12.67 8.49
N ILE A 81 -17.61 13.10 7.80
CA ILE A 81 -16.66 14.11 8.27
C ILE A 81 -17.40 15.45 8.50
N SER A 82 -17.41 15.91 9.76
CA SER A 82 -17.95 17.22 10.10
C SER A 82 -17.15 18.38 9.49
N GLU A 83 -17.83 19.45 9.08
CA GLU A 83 -17.22 20.68 8.56
C GLU A 83 -16.17 21.27 9.52
N GLN A 84 -16.39 21.18 10.83
CA GLN A 84 -15.46 21.68 11.84
C GLN A 84 -14.16 20.86 11.93
N PHE A 85 -14.21 19.54 11.72
CA PHE A 85 -13.00 18.71 11.62
C PHE A 85 -12.23 19.04 10.34
N PHE A 86 -12.93 19.13 9.20
CA PHE A 86 -12.34 19.48 7.91
C PHE A 86 -11.63 20.84 7.95
N LYS A 87 -12.32 21.90 8.38
CA LYS A 87 -11.77 23.27 8.44
C LYS A 87 -10.61 23.46 9.41
N LYS A 88 -10.45 22.58 10.42
CA LYS A 88 -9.31 22.60 11.35
C LYS A 88 -8.08 21.88 10.81
N ALA A 89 -8.25 21.02 9.79
CA ALA A 89 -7.13 20.30 9.19
C ALA A 89 -6.26 21.23 8.32
N PRO A 90 -4.95 20.97 8.20
CA PRO A 90 -4.10 21.66 7.23
C PRO A 90 -4.51 21.29 5.79
N GLU A 91 -4.15 22.14 4.83
CA GLU A 91 -4.51 22.03 3.41
C GLU A 91 -4.19 20.65 2.81
N ASP A 92 -3.01 20.09 3.12
CA ASP A 92 -2.58 18.77 2.63
C ASP A 92 -3.39 17.59 3.20
N ILE A 93 -4.05 17.78 4.34
CA ILE A 93 -5.00 16.82 4.92
C ILE A 93 -6.42 17.08 4.39
N GLN A 94 -6.83 18.34 4.19
CA GLN A 94 -8.11 18.68 3.55
C GLN A 94 -8.22 18.05 2.16
N ASP A 95 -7.17 18.17 1.33
CA ASP A 95 -7.07 17.51 0.02
C ASP A 95 -7.27 15.99 0.11
N ILE A 96 -6.75 15.35 1.16
CA ILE A 96 -6.91 13.90 1.37
C ILE A 96 -8.32 13.57 1.86
N LEU A 97 -8.91 14.36 2.75
CA LEU A 97 -10.29 14.15 3.21
C LEU A 97 -11.29 14.31 2.05
N GLU A 98 -11.01 15.22 1.11
CA GLU A 98 -11.80 15.40 -0.11
C GLU A 98 -11.60 14.27 -1.13
N ASP A 99 -10.36 14.00 -1.56
CA ASP A 99 -10.05 12.97 -2.57
C ASP A 99 -10.32 11.55 -2.09
N ASN A 100 -9.78 11.20 -0.91
CA ASN A 100 -9.70 9.81 -0.45
C ASN A 100 -10.89 9.43 0.41
N TYR A 101 -11.36 10.30 1.30
CA TYR A 101 -12.49 9.99 2.19
C TYR A 101 -13.81 10.59 1.69
N GLY A 102 -13.76 11.37 0.60
CA GLY A 102 -14.95 11.83 -0.11
C GLY A 102 -15.79 12.83 0.66
N TYR A 103 -15.16 13.81 1.34
CA TYR A 103 -15.84 14.86 2.09
C TYR A 103 -17.04 15.48 1.32
N SER A 104 -16.87 15.86 0.05
CA SER A 104 -17.99 16.31 -0.81
C SER A 104 -18.59 15.22 -1.71
N SER A 105 -17.90 14.10 -1.92
CA SER A 105 -18.27 13.08 -2.92
C SER A 105 -19.01 11.85 -2.36
N HIS A 106 -18.93 11.65 -1.05
CA HIS A 106 -19.36 10.47 -0.29
C HIS A 106 -18.86 9.13 -0.86
N LYS A 107 -17.63 9.12 -1.40
CA LYS A 107 -16.95 7.92 -1.92
C LYS A 107 -15.50 7.90 -1.48
N ARG A 108 -15.00 6.71 -1.17
CA ARG A 108 -13.64 6.50 -0.70
C ARG A 108 -12.74 5.94 -1.82
N ASP A 109 -11.54 6.49 -1.97
CA ASP A 109 -10.42 6.01 -2.81
C ASP A 109 -9.26 5.72 -1.84
N SER A 110 -9.17 4.47 -1.34
CA SER A 110 -8.20 4.13 -0.29
C SER A 110 -6.80 3.99 -0.89
N VAL A 111 -5.97 5.01 -0.66
CA VAL A 111 -4.58 5.07 -1.10
C VAL A 111 -3.69 5.01 0.14
N GLU A 112 -2.98 3.90 0.32
CA GLU A 112 -2.23 3.54 1.53
C GLU A 112 -1.39 4.69 2.13
N GLU A 113 -0.65 5.45 1.30
CA GLU A 113 0.17 6.58 1.75
C GLU A 113 -0.64 7.77 2.30
N LYS A 114 -1.82 8.01 1.74
CA LYS A 114 -2.73 9.09 2.14
C LYS A 114 -3.53 8.68 3.40
N ASP A 115 -4.01 7.45 3.45
CA ASP A 115 -4.71 6.88 4.62
C ASP A 115 -3.74 6.82 5.85
N TYR A 116 -2.44 6.58 5.62
CA TYR A 116 -1.38 6.73 6.64
C TYR A 116 -1.26 8.17 7.16
N LYS A 117 -1.23 9.17 6.27
CA LYS A 117 -1.17 10.59 6.67
C LYS A 117 -2.37 11.02 7.51
N VAL A 118 -3.59 10.64 7.12
CA VAL A 118 -4.81 10.95 7.91
C VAL A 118 -4.77 10.27 9.26
N SER A 119 -4.37 8.98 9.33
CA SER A 119 -4.20 8.27 10.60
C SER A 119 -3.23 8.98 11.54
N GLN A 120 -2.06 9.40 11.04
CA GLN A 120 -1.09 10.18 11.81
C GLN A 120 -1.63 11.55 12.25
N TYR A 121 -2.34 12.26 11.37
CA TYR A 121 -2.94 13.55 11.71
C TYR A 121 -3.94 13.41 12.86
N VAL A 122 -4.87 12.45 12.76
CA VAL A 122 -5.90 12.18 13.80
C VAL A 122 -5.25 11.93 15.15
N CYS A 123 -4.22 11.07 15.23
CA CYS A 123 -3.55 10.79 16.50
C CYS A 123 -2.75 11.99 17.03
N LYS A 124 -2.13 12.80 16.15
CA LYS A 124 -1.41 14.03 16.53
C LYS A 124 -2.34 15.12 17.07
N GLN A 125 -3.62 15.14 16.68
CA GLN A 125 -4.62 16.04 17.25
C GLN A 125 -5.16 15.57 18.62
N GLY A 126 -4.73 14.40 19.11
CA GLY A 126 -5.16 13.86 20.41
C GLY A 126 -6.49 13.12 20.42
N TYR A 127 -7.07 12.82 19.26
CA TYR A 127 -8.21 11.91 19.16
C TYR A 127 -7.78 10.47 19.43
N GLN A 128 -8.70 9.62 19.91
CA GLN A 128 -8.44 8.20 20.16
C GLN A 128 -8.35 7.37 18.86
N GLY A 129 -8.67 7.99 17.71
CA GLY A 129 -8.61 7.38 16.38
C GLY A 129 -9.79 7.81 15.51
N TYR A 130 -10.10 7.00 14.51
CA TYR A 130 -11.23 7.22 13.60
C TYR A 130 -11.93 5.91 13.24
N ALA A 131 -13.18 5.98 12.81
CA ALA A 131 -13.86 4.84 12.20
C ALA A 131 -14.70 5.28 10.99
N ALA A 132 -14.97 4.34 10.09
CA ALA A 132 -15.89 4.49 8.98
C ALA A 132 -16.71 3.21 8.83
N ASN A 133 -18.00 3.34 8.54
CA ASN A 133 -18.82 2.22 8.08
C ASN A 133 -18.49 1.92 6.60
N THR A 134 -19.30 1.06 5.97
CA THR A 134 -19.13 0.70 4.56
C THR A 134 -19.26 1.94 3.65
N MET A 135 -18.20 2.27 2.93
CA MET A 135 -18.16 3.42 2.01
C MET A 135 -18.12 2.97 0.56
N LYS A 136 -18.80 3.68 -0.34
CA LYS A 136 -18.79 3.37 -1.77
C LYS A 136 -17.42 3.66 -2.38
N HIS A 137 -16.89 2.73 -3.15
CA HIS A 137 -15.63 2.97 -3.85
C HIS A 137 -15.81 4.01 -4.98
N VAL A 138 -14.76 4.79 -5.28
CA VAL A 138 -14.80 5.76 -6.38
C VAL A 138 -14.99 5.07 -7.75
N ALA A 139 -14.42 3.87 -7.93
CA ALA A 139 -14.64 3.05 -9.12
C ALA A 139 -15.94 2.23 -9.01
N ARG A 140 -16.92 2.52 -9.88
CA ARG A 140 -18.27 1.89 -9.91
C ARG A 140 -18.30 0.36 -10.18
N LEU A 141 -17.16 -0.27 -10.39
CA LEU A 141 -17.01 -1.70 -10.73
C LEU A 141 -16.21 -2.48 -9.68
N GLU A 142 -15.85 -1.81 -8.59
CA GLU A 142 -15.15 -2.40 -7.46
C GLU A 142 -16.11 -2.43 -6.27
N ASP A 143 -15.92 -3.39 -5.37
CA ASP A 143 -16.81 -3.59 -4.22
C ASP A 143 -16.76 -2.38 -3.28
N ASP A 144 -17.84 -2.17 -2.51
CA ASP A 144 -17.84 -1.16 -1.46
C ASP A 144 -16.77 -1.49 -0.40
N LEU A 145 -16.12 -0.47 0.15
CA LEU A 145 -15.05 -0.62 1.13
C LEU A 145 -15.63 -1.05 2.48
N ASP A 146 -15.13 -2.17 2.99
CA ASP A 146 -15.53 -2.76 4.28
C ASP A 146 -15.26 -1.80 5.47
N PRO A 147 -16.00 -1.91 6.60
CA PRO A 147 -15.84 -1.04 7.76
C PRO A 147 -14.44 -1.10 8.40
N GLU A 148 -13.89 0.07 8.71
CA GLU A 148 -12.53 0.27 9.20
C GLU A 148 -12.53 1.02 10.54
N VAL A 149 -11.64 0.58 11.45
CA VAL A 149 -11.41 1.24 12.74
C VAL A 149 -9.91 1.49 12.91
N ILE A 150 -9.52 2.75 13.06
CA ILE A 150 -8.20 3.16 13.55
C ILE A 150 -8.30 3.47 15.03
N ILE A 151 -7.38 2.91 15.82
CA ILE A 151 -7.19 3.26 17.23
C ILE A 151 -5.75 3.75 17.39
N CYS A 152 -5.60 4.98 17.88
CA CYS A 152 -4.32 5.57 18.27
C CYS A 152 -3.81 4.92 19.56
N ASN A 153 -2.49 4.75 19.71
CA ASN A 153 -1.86 4.13 20.90
C ASN A 153 -2.57 2.85 21.38
N ALA A 154 -2.93 1.96 20.44
CA ALA A 154 -3.91 0.89 20.67
C ALA A 154 -3.62 -0.03 21.88
N GLU A 155 -2.37 -0.18 22.30
CA GLU A 155 -2.00 -0.92 23.52
C GLU A 155 -2.68 -0.37 24.79
N GLU A 156 -2.99 0.92 24.86
CA GLU A 156 -3.72 1.53 25.97
C GLU A 156 -5.21 1.16 25.93
N HIS A 157 -5.80 1.10 24.74
CA HIS A 157 -7.25 1.04 24.49
C HIS A 157 -7.83 -0.35 24.24
N VAL A 158 -7.03 -1.33 23.79
CA VAL A 158 -7.50 -2.71 23.57
C VAL A 158 -6.72 -3.74 24.39
N GLU A 159 -7.39 -4.83 24.74
CA GLU A 159 -6.80 -6.04 25.31
C GLU A 159 -6.69 -7.15 24.26
N ARG A 160 -5.65 -7.97 24.38
CA ARG A 160 -5.35 -9.13 23.54
C ARG A 160 -6.22 -10.30 23.99
N ILE A 161 -7.12 -10.83 23.15
CA ILE A 161 -7.97 -11.97 23.51
C ILE A 161 -7.34 -13.29 23.04
N ARG A 162 -7.19 -13.48 21.73
CA ARG A 162 -6.61 -14.70 21.14
C ARG A 162 -6.17 -14.49 19.70
N ARG A 163 -5.42 -15.45 19.16
CA ARG A 163 -5.29 -15.64 17.72
C ARG A 163 -6.48 -16.48 17.22
N VAL A 164 -7.13 -16.04 16.15
CA VAL A 164 -8.26 -16.73 15.51
C VAL A 164 -7.75 -17.72 14.45
N THR A 165 -6.70 -17.36 13.70
CA THR A 165 -6.09 -18.27 12.71
C THR A 165 -5.44 -19.48 13.39
N GLU A 166 -5.82 -20.68 12.95
CA GLU A 166 -5.27 -21.95 13.42
C GLU A 166 -3.79 -22.11 13.04
N GLU A 167 -2.99 -22.75 13.90
CA GLU A 167 -1.55 -22.99 13.69
C GLU A 167 -1.26 -23.76 12.38
N SER A 168 -2.13 -24.71 12.04
CA SER A 168 -2.14 -25.48 10.78
C SER A 168 -2.14 -24.61 9.53
N ASN A 169 -2.76 -23.42 9.59
CA ASN A 169 -3.03 -22.55 8.45
C ASN A 169 -2.09 -21.35 8.38
N ILE A 170 -1.18 -21.16 9.34
CA ILE A 170 -0.28 -20.00 9.39
C ILE A 170 0.71 -19.99 8.23
N SER A 171 1.35 -21.13 7.95
CA SER A 171 2.40 -21.24 6.93
C SER A 171 1.84 -21.00 5.53
N SER A 172 0.74 -21.68 5.18
CA SER A 172 0.03 -21.49 3.90
C SER A 172 -0.41 -20.04 3.71
N LYS A 173 -0.94 -19.41 4.76
CA LYS A 173 -1.43 -18.03 4.70
C LYS A 173 -0.31 -17.01 4.55
N LEU A 174 0.81 -17.17 5.27
CA LEU A 174 1.99 -16.30 5.09
C LEU A 174 2.60 -16.46 3.69
N ASP A 175 2.58 -17.66 3.11
CA ASP A 175 3.05 -17.89 1.74
C ASP A 175 2.09 -17.32 0.69
N GLU A 176 0.78 -17.38 0.91
CA GLU A 176 -0.21 -16.69 0.08
C GLU A 176 0.01 -15.17 0.07
N LEU A 177 0.22 -14.54 1.23
CA LEU A 177 0.50 -13.10 1.34
C LEU A 177 1.78 -12.70 0.59
N LYS A 178 2.85 -13.50 0.68
CA LYS A 178 4.09 -13.30 -0.09
C LYS A 178 3.84 -13.37 -1.59
N MET A 179 3.02 -14.31 -2.04
CA MET A 179 2.65 -14.45 -3.45
C MET A 179 1.84 -13.24 -3.93
N ARG A 180 0.77 -12.86 -3.21
CA ARG A 180 -0.05 -11.66 -3.50
C ARG A 180 0.81 -10.38 -3.60
N ARG A 181 1.77 -10.19 -2.67
CA ARG A 181 2.71 -9.07 -2.71
C ARG A 181 3.61 -9.12 -3.96
N THR A 182 4.21 -10.27 -4.23
CA THR A 182 5.07 -10.47 -5.41
C THR A 182 4.33 -10.24 -6.73
N GLU A 183 3.03 -10.57 -6.80
CA GLU A 183 2.20 -10.29 -7.97
C GLU A 183 1.91 -8.80 -8.13
N ARG A 184 1.58 -8.10 -7.04
CA ARG A 184 1.42 -6.63 -7.04
C ARG A 184 2.69 -5.93 -7.53
N ASP A 185 3.85 -6.33 -7.01
CA ASP A 185 5.16 -5.77 -7.40
C ASP A 185 5.50 -6.03 -8.88
N ARG A 186 5.05 -7.16 -9.45
CA ARG A 186 5.25 -7.52 -10.88
C ARG A 186 4.33 -6.77 -11.84
N VAL A 187 3.07 -6.55 -11.45
CA VAL A 187 2.09 -5.83 -12.27
C VAL A 187 2.38 -4.32 -12.27
N GLY A 188 2.97 -3.83 -11.18
CA GLY A 188 3.28 -2.41 -10.97
C GLY A 188 2.02 -1.56 -10.82
N PRO A 189 2.16 -0.24 -10.57
CA PRO A 189 1.03 0.66 -10.62
C PRO A 189 0.46 0.66 -12.04
N ARG A 190 -0.78 0.17 -12.20
CA ARG A 190 -1.52 0.27 -13.46
C ARG A 190 -1.51 1.73 -13.90
N LYS A 191 -0.79 2.05 -14.97
CA LYS A 191 -0.85 3.39 -15.59
C LYS A 191 -2.32 3.69 -15.85
N LYS A 192 -2.87 4.71 -15.16
CA LYS A 192 -4.23 5.19 -15.40
C LYS A 192 -4.36 5.39 -16.91
N ALA A 193 -5.29 4.67 -17.55
CA ALA A 193 -5.51 4.83 -18.98
C ALA A 193 -5.79 6.31 -19.22
N ARG A 194 -5.00 6.95 -20.09
CA ARG A 194 -5.29 8.31 -20.56
C ARG A 194 -6.71 8.25 -21.09
N ARG A 195 -7.65 8.93 -20.41
CA ARG A 195 -8.92 9.26 -21.04
C ARG A 195 -8.55 10.08 -22.26
N GLU A 196 -8.96 9.62 -23.44
CA GLU A 196 -9.00 10.47 -24.62
C GLU A 196 -9.98 11.59 -24.30
N ILE A 197 -9.43 12.74 -23.92
CA ILE A 197 -10.21 13.97 -23.78
C ILE A 197 -10.50 14.43 -25.20
N ASP A 198 -11.78 14.56 -25.50
CA ASP A 198 -12.33 14.95 -26.79
C ASP A 198 -11.65 16.23 -27.32
N ASP A 199 -11.39 16.24 -28.62
CA ASP A 199 -10.45 17.16 -29.27
C ASP A 199 -11.11 18.52 -29.53
N ARG A 200 -11.20 19.36 -28.49
CA ARG A 200 -11.46 20.81 -28.63
C ARG A 200 -10.92 21.63 -27.46
N VAL A 201 -10.25 22.73 -27.82
CA VAL A 201 -9.55 23.72 -26.96
C VAL A 201 -8.17 23.27 -26.47
N LYS A 202 -7.14 23.60 -27.27
CA LYS A 202 -5.76 23.74 -26.78
C LYS A 202 -5.60 25.01 -25.94
N PRO A 203 -5.03 24.94 -24.73
CA PRO A 203 -4.14 25.96 -24.21
C PRO A 203 -2.67 25.64 -24.60
N PRO A 204 -1.75 26.62 -24.62
CA PRO A 204 -0.39 26.43 -25.10
C PRO A 204 0.49 25.61 -24.15
N SER A 205 1.51 24.99 -24.72
CA SER A 205 2.54 24.21 -24.02
C SER A 205 3.31 25.06 -23.03
N MET A 206 3.38 24.63 -21.76
CA MET A 206 4.35 25.07 -20.77
C MET A 206 5.08 23.84 -20.23
N GLY A 207 6.35 23.68 -20.63
CA GLY A 207 7.20 22.57 -20.22
C GLY A 207 8.37 23.07 -19.35
N ASN A 208 8.50 22.49 -18.17
CA ASN A 208 9.59 22.63 -17.20
C ASN A 208 9.96 21.18 -16.79
N LEU A 209 11.18 20.77 -16.41
CA LEU A 209 12.51 21.40 -16.33
C LEU A 209 13.56 20.25 -16.31
N PHE A 210 14.86 20.56 -16.05
CA PHE A 210 16.04 19.65 -16.06
C PHE A 210 16.46 19.21 -17.48
N GLY A 211 17.65 19.49 -18.01
CA GLY A 211 18.90 20.17 -17.57
C GLY A 211 19.97 19.81 -18.63
N ASP A 212 21.17 20.35 -18.74
CA ASP A 212 21.95 21.43 -18.10
C ASP A 212 23.08 21.79 -19.10
N GLU A 213 23.69 22.99 -19.00
CA GLU A 213 24.96 23.42 -19.68
C GLU A 213 24.98 23.44 -21.24
N ASP A 214 25.58 24.38 -21.99
CA ASP A 214 26.09 25.75 -21.78
C ASP A 214 26.45 26.34 -23.18
N GLU A 215 26.53 27.69 -23.32
CA GLU A 215 27.22 28.48 -24.40
C GLU A 215 26.75 28.27 -25.89
N ASP A 216 26.69 29.24 -26.82
CA ASP A 216 26.73 30.71 -26.86
C ASP A 216 26.18 31.16 -28.24
N GLU A 217 25.50 32.31 -28.36
CA GLU A 217 25.30 33.00 -29.66
C GLU A 217 25.41 34.53 -29.47
N ASP A 218 26.53 35.10 -29.90
CA ASP A 218 26.79 36.55 -29.97
C ASP A 218 26.11 37.20 -31.20
N GLU A 219 25.66 38.46 -31.07
CA GLU A 219 25.37 39.35 -32.20
C GLU A 219 26.55 40.31 -32.44
N ASP A 220 27.01 40.42 -33.70
CA ASP A 220 28.21 41.18 -34.10
C ASP A 220 28.07 42.72 -34.03
N GLU A 221 29.13 43.41 -33.58
CA GLU A 221 29.50 44.77 -34.03
C GLU A 221 30.87 44.75 -34.77
N ASP A 222 31.14 45.79 -35.58
CA ASP A 222 32.18 45.87 -36.61
C ASP A 222 33.66 45.64 -36.19
N GLU A 223 34.45 44.92 -37.01
CA GLU A 223 35.56 45.46 -37.84
C GLU A 223 36.58 44.41 -38.36
N ARG A 224 36.52 44.11 -39.67
CA ARG A 224 37.62 43.90 -40.66
C ARG A 224 38.82 42.90 -40.41
N PRO A 225 39.50 42.43 -41.49
CA PRO A 225 40.13 41.08 -41.55
C PRO A 225 41.69 41.15 -41.61
N PRO A 226 42.49 40.11 -42.02
CA PRO A 226 42.16 38.74 -42.48
C PRO A 226 43.08 37.61 -41.91
N VAL A 227 43.07 36.46 -42.63
CA VAL A 227 44.03 35.34 -42.79
C VAL A 227 44.07 34.22 -41.73
N SER A 228 44.19 32.92 -42.08
CA SER A 228 44.19 32.25 -43.40
C SER A 228 43.95 30.74 -43.28
N ARG A 229 43.31 30.15 -44.32
CA ARG A 229 43.58 28.84 -44.97
C ARG A 229 43.87 27.58 -44.13
N SER A 230 43.38 26.48 -44.73
CA SER A 230 43.91 25.11 -44.75
C SER A 230 43.38 24.12 -43.74
N LEU A 231 43.15 22.84 -44.06
CA LEU A 231 42.97 22.05 -45.31
C LEU A 231 43.24 20.60 -44.89
N PHE A 232 42.51 19.62 -45.46
CA PHE A 232 42.73 18.17 -45.28
C PHE A 232 42.51 17.65 -43.83
N GLY A 233 42.14 16.39 -43.63
CA GLY A 233 41.81 15.35 -44.61
C GLY A 233 41.64 14.01 -43.89
N GLY A 234 40.58 13.28 -44.21
CA GLY A 234 40.21 12.07 -43.45
C GLY A 234 41.21 10.91 -43.59
N LYS A 235 41.15 9.97 -42.64
CA LYS A 235 41.73 8.62 -42.77
C LYS A 235 41.02 7.61 -41.89
N THR A 236 40.33 6.66 -42.53
CA THR A 236 39.96 5.38 -41.90
C THR A 236 41.17 4.44 -41.89
N LYS A 237 41.35 3.62 -40.84
CA LYS A 237 42.06 2.33 -40.93
C LYS A 237 41.76 1.37 -39.77
N LYS A 238 41.95 0.08 -40.04
CA LYS A 238 41.52 -1.11 -39.26
C LYS A 238 42.63 -1.69 -38.37
N SER A 239 42.28 -2.24 -37.21
CA SER A 239 42.74 -3.57 -36.71
C SER A 239 41.99 -3.91 -35.39
N LYS A 240 41.39 -5.09 -35.09
CA LYS A 240 41.62 -6.55 -35.20
C LYS A 240 42.19 -7.21 -33.92
N LYS A 241 41.38 -8.10 -33.30
CA LYS A 241 41.70 -9.15 -32.30
C LYS A 241 42.16 -8.67 -30.91
N SER A 242 41.86 -9.33 -29.78
CA SER A 242 41.11 -10.58 -29.48
C SER A 242 40.56 -10.49 -28.02
N LYS A 243 40.07 -11.50 -27.27
CA LYS A 243 40.14 -12.99 -27.30
C LYS A 243 38.98 -13.55 -26.43
N LYS A 244 38.23 -14.57 -26.88
CA LYS A 244 37.16 -15.25 -26.10
C LYS A 244 37.50 -16.73 -25.97
N LYS A 245 37.49 -17.31 -24.75
CA LYS A 245 37.89 -18.71 -24.50
C LYS A 245 36.69 -19.52 -23.98
N GLN A 246 36.13 -20.39 -24.82
CA GLN A 246 35.19 -21.44 -24.41
C GLN A 246 35.95 -22.77 -24.28
N THR A 247 35.55 -23.61 -23.33
CA THR A 247 35.88 -25.05 -23.33
C THR A 247 34.69 -25.88 -22.87
N LYS A 248 34.16 -26.71 -23.78
CA LYS A 248 33.26 -27.84 -23.50
C LYS A 248 33.88 -29.11 -24.09
N LYS A 249 33.93 -30.22 -23.33
CA LYS A 249 34.04 -31.65 -23.72
C LYS A 249 34.35 -32.47 -22.45
N LYS A 250 33.99 -33.75 -22.30
CA LYS A 250 32.90 -34.58 -22.85
C LYS A 250 32.78 -35.85 -21.95
N LYS A 251 31.62 -36.51 -22.00
CA LYS A 251 31.20 -37.75 -21.28
C LYS A 251 32.27 -38.85 -21.06
N ALA A 252 32.12 -39.59 -19.95
CA ALA A 252 32.47 -41.01 -19.84
C ALA A 252 31.28 -41.82 -19.27
N LYS A 253 31.15 -43.09 -19.66
CA LYS A 253 30.08 -44.04 -19.27
C LYS A 253 30.75 -45.26 -18.66
N THR A 254 30.27 -45.78 -17.52
CA THR A 254 30.66 -47.12 -17.04
C THR A 254 29.48 -47.83 -16.38
N GLN A 255 29.19 -49.07 -16.80
CA GLN A 255 28.22 -49.96 -16.15
C GLN A 255 28.97 -51.00 -15.29
N LYS A 256 28.47 -51.35 -14.08
CA LYS A 256 28.63 -52.72 -13.54
C LYS A 256 27.69 -53.10 -12.37
N LYS A 257 26.73 -53.97 -12.71
CA LYS A 257 26.15 -55.13 -11.99
C LYS A 257 26.15 -55.23 -10.42
N ARG A 258 24.93 -55.49 -9.92
CA ARG A 258 24.49 -56.56 -8.97
C ARG A 258 24.99 -56.61 -7.50
N LYS A 259 24.00 -56.56 -6.59
CA LYS A 259 23.79 -57.50 -5.44
C LYS A 259 22.28 -57.79 -5.35
N SER A 260 21.77 -58.94 -5.81
CA SER A 260 21.58 -60.21 -5.07
C SER A 260 20.42 -60.21 -4.05
N LYS A 261 19.19 -60.49 -4.51
CA LYS A 261 18.07 -60.98 -3.68
C LYS A 261 18.05 -62.52 -3.73
N LYS A 262 18.25 -63.23 -2.61
CA LYS A 262 17.63 -64.55 -2.35
C LYS A 262 17.78 -65.00 -0.89
N SER A 263 16.66 -65.08 -0.16
CA SER A 263 16.42 -66.08 0.88
C SER A 263 14.95 -66.09 1.31
N LYS A 264 14.15 -66.99 0.71
CA LYS A 264 13.24 -67.83 1.51
C LYS A 264 14.16 -68.87 2.20
N THR A 265 13.86 -69.48 3.35
CA THR A 265 12.57 -69.92 3.90
C THR A 265 12.75 -70.20 5.40
N GLY A 266 11.69 -70.16 6.20
CA GLY A 266 11.74 -70.61 7.60
C GLY A 266 10.35 -70.77 8.20
N LYS A 267 9.82 -71.99 8.18
CA LYS A 267 8.60 -72.36 8.92
C LYS A 267 8.85 -72.31 10.43
N LYS A 268 7.84 -71.90 11.18
CA LYS A 268 7.29 -72.74 12.26
C LYS A 268 5.77 -72.76 12.11
#